data_AF-A0A853C4L0-F1
#
_entry.id   AF-A0A853C4L0-F1
#
_cell.length_a   1.000
_cell.length_b   1.000
_cell.length_c   1.000
_cell.angle_alpha   90.00
_cell.angle_beta   90.00
_cell.angle_gamma   90.00
#
_symmetry.space_group_name_H-M   'P 1'
#
loop_
_entity.id
_entity.type
_entity.pdbx_description
1 polymer ?
#
loop_
_entity_poly.entity_id
_entity_poly.type
_entity_poly.pdbx_seq_one_letter_code
_entity_poly.pdbx_strand_id
1 'polypeptide(L)'
;MVDSAVLARFPGLHARLGEYKLAAIDAMMKANGWTVEDELYTQHSTTSYYWAERPGANGEGGGKGGWSNDLPQTGEEDYTKSFDAVRQRCDAIWDRWLSSNVDQASAEKAVNALAEAHAIIAAEGTVVDGNSEGTGTINIEFEDLAAIVNEHHVSGGLFDAFRKNFLFKLDDVTGNIDALLIKVGGAACAELAVWAEQKCTAVLLFEDSLAKLKAARTSSSASWETFFKIAGWAVAGGAAFISGGAAAVLGVASVGVAVGADVTKTSVPEPATEYESIMSTVENAKKDLVKAIDTELAAIRDDCMAIADIGDTGPNTRAKYQIDDPGTKEREGGLTITDGSQLAAGISFDLNKVSRIWTSVLPNVASSLRTCNSQLAKAEYPSGGFVCLGLPTGGDYGALAAYDSALGLLIELVGLLKQDVNNAADNLELGVRDLNNQDAASQSALDALHRRVSDQEQHTPWDGQNNHHHQEGDEVNHPPPPRPPYRYGPI
;
A
#
# COMPACT_ATOMS: atom_id res chain seq x y z
N MET A 1 -20.22 -3.86 -1.21
CA MET A 1 -20.14 -2.82 -2.26
C MET A 1 -20.95 -1.60 -1.84
N VAL A 2 -20.27 -0.45 -1.91
CA VAL A 2 -20.76 0.90 -1.56
C VAL A 2 -21.83 1.34 -2.54
N ASP A 3 -22.89 1.99 -2.04
CA ASP A 3 -23.87 2.66 -2.90
C ASP A 3 -23.38 4.07 -3.26
N SER A 4 -22.75 4.21 -4.44
CA SER A 4 -22.17 5.48 -4.89
C SER A 4 -23.22 6.59 -5.08
N ALA A 5 -24.48 6.23 -5.38
CA ALA A 5 -25.57 7.19 -5.51
C ALA A 5 -26.01 7.74 -4.15
N VAL A 6 -26.00 6.91 -3.11
CA VAL A 6 -26.19 7.35 -1.73
C VAL A 6 -25.02 8.24 -1.30
N LEU A 7 -23.78 7.80 -1.53
CA LEU A 7 -22.57 8.53 -1.14
C LEU A 7 -22.54 9.96 -1.69
N ALA A 8 -22.91 10.14 -2.96
CA ALA A 8 -22.93 11.44 -3.64
C ALA A 8 -23.86 12.48 -2.99
N ARG A 9 -24.83 12.06 -2.17
CA ARG A 9 -25.76 12.95 -1.45
C ARG A 9 -25.19 13.47 -0.13
N PHE A 10 -24.13 12.85 0.39
CA PHE A 10 -23.53 13.19 1.68
C PHE A 10 -23.14 14.68 1.81
N PRO A 11 -22.49 15.33 0.82
CA PRO A 11 -22.15 16.76 0.92
C PRO A 11 -23.37 17.68 1.13
N GLY A 12 -24.56 17.26 0.69
CA GLY A 12 -25.80 18.02 0.83
C GLY A 12 -26.43 17.96 2.22
N LEU A 13 -25.98 17.07 3.11
CA LEU A 13 -26.59 16.91 4.44
C LEU A 13 -26.40 18.15 5.32
N HIS A 14 -25.24 18.81 5.26
CA HIS A 14 -24.97 19.99 6.08
C HIS A 14 -25.95 21.14 5.79
N ALA A 15 -26.30 21.34 4.52
CA ALA A 15 -27.28 22.35 4.11
C ALA A 15 -28.71 22.04 4.62
N ARG A 16 -29.00 20.79 4.99
CA ARG A 16 -30.30 20.33 5.48
C ARG A 16 -30.36 20.18 7.00
N LEU A 17 -29.30 20.50 7.72
CA LEU A 17 -29.30 20.40 9.18
C LEU A 17 -30.34 21.33 9.83
N GLY A 18 -30.56 22.51 9.27
CA GLY A 18 -31.62 23.42 9.73
C GLY A 18 -33.03 22.85 9.57
N GLU A 19 -33.28 22.18 8.44
CA GLU A 19 -34.53 21.46 8.17
C GLU A 19 -34.74 20.33 9.20
N TYR A 20 -33.67 19.63 9.56
CA TYR A 20 -33.68 18.58 10.58
C TYR A 20 -34.04 19.11 11.96
N LYS A 21 -33.40 20.20 12.39
CA LYS A 21 -33.68 20.87 13.66
C LYS A 21 -35.14 21.30 13.76
N LEU A 22 -35.68 21.90 12.70
CA LEU A 22 -37.08 22.30 12.64
C LEU A 22 -38.03 21.10 12.79
N ALA A 23 -37.80 20.03 12.02
CA ALA A 23 -38.62 18.82 12.09
C ALA A 23 -38.57 18.17 13.47
N ALA A 24 -37.41 18.18 14.13
CA ALA A 24 -37.22 17.68 15.49
C ALA A 24 -38.04 18.50 16.51
N ILE A 25 -38.01 19.83 16.43
CA ILE A 25 -38.79 20.71 17.32
C ILE A 25 -40.29 20.54 17.06
N ASP A 26 -40.72 20.46 15.79
CA ASP A 26 -42.11 20.19 15.43
C ASP A 26 -42.63 18.87 16.02
N ALA A 27 -41.85 17.80 15.91
CA ALA A 27 -42.19 16.50 16.48
C ALA A 27 -42.27 16.55 18.01
N MET A 28 -41.34 17.26 18.66
CA MET A 28 -41.32 17.44 20.12
C MET A 28 -42.55 18.24 20.60
N MET A 29 -42.89 19.34 19.93
CA MET A 29 -44.09 20.12 20.25
C MET A 29 -45.35 19.28 20.07
N LYS A 30 -45.43 18.49 18.98
CA LYS A 30 -46.55 17.57 18.76
C LYS A 30 -46.69 16.52 19.86
N ALA A 31 -45.58 15.93 20.30
CA ALA A 31 -45.56 14.96 21.40
C ALA A 31 -46.07 15.58 22.73
N ASN A 32 -45.89 16.89 22.91
CA ASN A 32 -46.40 17.65 24.05
C ASN A 32 -47.85 18.19 23.84
N GLY A 33 -48.55 17.71 22.80
CA GLY A 33 -49.95 18.03 22.55
C GLY A 33 -50.19 19.36 21.83
N TRP A 34 -49.17 19.94 21.20
CA TRP A 34 -49.31 21.16 20.40
C TRP A 34 -49.62 20.83 18.94
N THR A 35 -50.23 21.79 18.25
CA THR A 35 -50.50 21.76 16.81
C THR A 35 -49.77 22.90 16.11
N VAL A 36 -49.41 22.71 14.84
CA VAL A 36 -48.79 23.76 14.02
C VAL A 36 -49.88 24.47 13.22
N GLU A 37 -49.98 25.78 13.41
CA GLU A 37 -50.86 26.68 12.66
C GLU A 37 -50.00 27.83 12.13
N ASP A 38 -49.74 27.84 10.82
CA ASP A 38 -48.84 28.78 10.14
C ASP A 38 -47.44 28.89 10.82
N GLU A 39 -47.11 30.06 11.37
CA GLU A 39 -45.83 30.35 12.03
C GLU A 39 -45.89 30.16 13.56
N LEU A 40 -46.95 29.53 14.08
CA LEU A 40 -47.16 29.31 15.51
C LEU A 40 -47.39 27.84 15.85
N TYR A 41 -46.96 27.47 17.05
CA TYR A 41 -47.50 26.32 17.76
C TYR A 41 -48.69 26.77 18.59
N THR A 42 -49.79 26.04 18.54
CA THR A 42 -51.01 26.36 19.28
C THR A 42 -51.49 25.17 20.10
N GLN A 43 -52.11 25.46 21.24
CA GLN A 43 -52.80 24.48 22.06
C GLN A 43 -54.05 25.12 22.66
N HIS A 44 -55.16 24.39 22.64
CA HIS A 44 -56.44 24.86 23.16
C HIS A 44 -56.83 24.04 24.38
N SER A 45 -57.25 24.72 25.44
CA SER A 45 -58.08 24.15 26.49
C SER A 45 -59.50 24.69 26.37
N THR A 46 -60.40 24.24 27.24
CA THR A 46 -61.80 24.71 27.27
C THR A 46 -61.93 26.23 27.46
N THR A 47 -60.94 26.88 28.07
CA THR A 47 -61.01 28.29 28.49
C THR A 47 -59.79 29.12 28.13
N SER A 48 -58.74 28.50 27.58
CA SER A 48 -57.46 29.15 27.31
C SER A 48 -56.91 28.76 25.95
N TYR A 49 -56.31 29.73 25.28
CA TYR A 49 -55.52 29.58 24.07
C TYR A 49 -54.05 29.82 24.41
N TYR A 50 -53.21 28.86 24.09
CA TYR A 50 -51.76 28.93 24.24
C TYR A 50 -51.12 29.00 22.86
N TRP A 51 -50.06 29.79 22.74
CA TRP A 51 -49.30 29.93 21.50
C TRP A 51 -47.80 30.05 21.78
N ALA A 52 -46.98 29.60 20.84
CA ALA A 52 -45.54 29.82 20.83
C ALA A 52 -45.04 30.02 19.40
N GLU A 53 -44.08 30.92 19.21
CA GLU A 53 -43.42 31.18 17.93
C GLU A 53 -42.71 29.92 17.42
N ARG A 54 -43.01 29.55 16.18
CA ARG A 54 -42.34 28.43 15.51
C ARG A 54 -40.96 28.86 14.99
N PRO A 55 -39.91 28.01 15.06
CA PRO A 55 -38.63 28.32 14.44
C PRO A 55 -38.76 28.50 12.93
N GLY A 56 -37.82 29.26 12.35
CA GLY A 56 -37.74 29.46 10.90
C GLY A 56 -37.35 28.19 10.16
N ALA A 57 -37.39 28.25 8.82
CA ALA A 57 -37.02 27.13 7.94
C ALA A 57 -35.58 26.60 8.14
N ASN A 58 -34.69 27.44 8.66
CA ASN A 58 -33.31 27.09 9.02
C ASN A 58 -33.20 26.44 10.41
N GLY A 59 -34.33 26.21 11.11
CA GLY A 59 -34.36 25.62 12.44
C GLY A 59 -34.01 26.57 13.59
N GLU A 60 -33.72 27.84 13.30
CA GLU A 60 -33.31 28.85 14.30
C GLU A 60 -34.49 29.72 14.76
N GLY A 61 -34.36 30.35 15.94
CA GLY A 61 -35.37 31.25 16.52
C GLY A 61 -36.61 30.55 17.10
N GLY A 62 -37.68 31.31 17.34
CA GLY A 62 -38.93 30.81 17.94
C GLY A 62 -38.83 30.48 19.44
N GLY A 63 -39.93 29.99 20.00
CA GLY A 63 -40.04 29.55 21.39
C GLY A 63 -40.61 30.59 22.34
N LYS A 64 -40.67 31.87 21.97
CA LYS A 64 -41.42 32.87 22.74
C LYS A 64 -42.91 32.65 22.54
N GLY A 65 -43.67 32.72 23.60
CA GLY A 65 -45.09 32.42 23.55
C GLY A 65 -45.88 33.11 24.64
N GLY A 66 -47.12 32.69 24.76
CA GLY A 66 -47.99 33.16 25.81
C GLY A 66 -49.34 32.47 25.76
N TRP A 67 -50.21 32.93 26.64
CA TRP A 67 -51.57 32.45 26.69
C TRP A 67 -52.55 33.57 26.92
N SER A 68 -53.77 33.37 26.45
CA SER A 68 -54.93 34.20 26.72
C SER A 68 -56.09 33.32 27.15
N ASN A 69 -56.92 33.77 28.08
CA ASN A 69 -58.18 33.11 28.41
C ASN A 69 -59.37 34.02 28.10
N ASP A 70 -60.59 33.52 28.32
CA ASP A 70 -61.82 34.30 28.13
C ASP A 70 -61.98 35.47 29.14
N LEU A 71 -61.05 35.58 30.10
CA LEU A 71 -60.91 36.70 31.02
C LEU A 71 -59.83 37.66 30.46
N PRO A 72 -59.74 38.93 30.90
CA PRO A 72 -58.69 39.85 30.45
C PRO A 72 -57.31 39.53 31.06
N GLN A 73 -56.98 38.24 31.22
CA GLN A 73 -55.70 37.76 31.71
C GLN A 73 -54.88 37.20 30.54
N THR A 74 -53.65 37.65 30.45
CA THR A 74 -52.64 37.15 29.53
C THR A 74 -51.39 36.82 30.29
N GLY A 75 -50.67 35.78 29.88
CA GLY A 75 -49.36 35.44 30.43
C GLY A 75 -48.35 35.19 29.32
N GLU A 76 -47.07 35.22 29.70
CA GLU A 76 -45.95 34.90 28.82
C GLU A 76 -45.47 33.47 29.08
N GLU A 77 -45.07 32.78 28.02
CA GLU A 77 -44.43 31.47 28.08
C GLU A 77 -43.13 31.50 27.27
N ASP A 78 -42.15 30.68 27.67
CA ASP A 78 -40.84 30.67 27.03
C ASP A 78 -40.31 29.23 26.89
N TYR A 79 -40.28 28.77 25.64
CA TYR A 79 -39.77 27.47 25.20
C TYR A 79 -38.38 27.57 24.56
N THR A 80 -37.76 28.75 24.51
CA THR A 80 -36.45 28.97 23.85
C THR A 80 -35.41 27.97 24.33
N LYS A 81 -35.30 27.75 25.65
CA LYS A 81 -34.38 26.76 26.24
C LYS A 81 -34.64 25.32 25.77
N SER A 82 -35.91 24.93 25.66
CA SER A 82 -36.28 23.60 25.18
C SER A 82 -35.93 23.44 23.71
N PHE A 83 -36.15 24.49 22.90
CA PHE A 83 -35.80 24.47 21.48
C PHE A 83 -34.28 24.41 21.28
N ASP A 84 -33.53 25.18 22.07
CA ASP A 84 -32.07 25.14 22.07
C ASP A 84 -31.53 23.77 22.48
N ALA A 85 -32.15 23.10 23.46
CA ALA A 85 -31.78 21.74 23.83
C ALA A 85 -31.99 20.74 22.67
N VAL A 86 -33.09 20.87 21.91
CA VAL A 86 -33.33 20.04 20.71
C VAL A 86 -32.28 20.32 19.63
N ARG A 87 -31.94 21.59 19.38
CA ARG A 87 -30.88 21.98 18.42
C ARG A 87 -29.55 21.36 18.80
N GLN A 88 -29.15 21.53 20.07
CA GLN A 88 -27.90 20.96 20.59
C GLN A 88 -27.87 19.44 20.48
N ARG A 89 -29.00 18.76 20.72
CA ARG A 89 -29.11 17.31 20.52
C ARG A 89 -28.90 16.92 19.05
N CYS A 90 -29.53 17.63 18.12
CA CYS A 90 -29.34 17.41 16.68
C CYS A 90 -27.87 17.66 16.27
N ASP A 91 -27.28 18.76 16.72
CA ASP A 91 -25.88 19.08 16.46
C ASP A 91 -24.96 17.99 17.03
N ALA A 92 -25.18 17.53 18.27
CA ALA A 92 -24.39 16.45 18.86
C ALA A 92 -24.48 15.12 18.09
N ILE A 93 -25.61 14.83 17.43
CA ILE A 93 -25.76 13.67 16.56
C ILE A 93 -24.93 13.85 15.29
N TRP A 94 -25.10 14.97 14.58
CA TRP A 94 -24.62 15.12 13.19
C TRP A 94 -23.26 15.80 13.05
N ASP A 95 -22.84 16.64 13.99
CA ASP A 95 -21.63 17.47 13.90
C ASP A 95 -20.38 16.64 13.58
N ARG A 96 -20.20 15.51 14.27
CA ARG A 96 -19.05 14.64 13.99
C ARG A 96 -19.09 14.10 12.57
N TRP A 97 -20.24 13.62 12.10
CA TRP A 97 -20.39 13.07 10.75
C TRP A 97 -20.12 14.13 9.69
N LEU A 98 -20.62 15.34 9.88
CA LEU A 98 -20.53 16.43 8.91
C LEU A 98 -19.20 17.21 8.98
N SER A 99 -18.40 17.04 10.03
CA SER A 99 -17.11 17.74 10.21
C SER A 99 -15.89 16.97 9.70
N SER A 100 -16.06 15.76 9.14
CA SER A 100 -14.96 15.02 8.52
C SER A 100 -14.51 15.69 7.22
N ASN A 101 -13.31 16.27 7.24
CA ASN A 101 -12.69 17.01 6.13
C ASN A 101 -11.85 16.12 5.19
N VAL A 102 -11.93 14.79 5.30
CA VAL A 102 -11.16 13.90 4.41
C VAL A 102 -11.79 13.93 3.02
N ASP A 103 -11.00 14.41 2.07
CA ASP A 103 -11.31 14.41 0.65
C ASP A 103 -11.17 12.99 0.08
N GLN A 104 -12.25 12.52 -0.56
CA GLN A 104 -12.31 11.21 -1.21
C GLN A 104 -11.17 11.01 -2.22
N ALA A 105 -10.86 12.06 -3.00
CA ALA A 105 -9.85 11.98 -4.05
C ALA A 105 -8.45 11.75 -3.49
N SER A 106 -8.16 12.33 -2.33
CA SER A 106 -6.90 12.08 -1.61
C SER A 106 -6.79 10.62 -1.17
N ALA A 107 -7.92 10.00 -0.82
CA ALA A 107 -7.96 8.60 -0.41
C ALA A 107 -7.75 7.60 -1.53
N GLU A 108 -8.48 7.82 -2.63
CA GLU A 108 -8.34 7.05 -3.85
C GLU A 108 -6.92 7.12 -4.39
N LYS A 109 -6.28 8.30 -4.32
CA LYS A 109 -4.91 8.49 -4.78
C LYS A 109 -3.91 7.57 -4.05
N ALA A 110 -4.02 7.45 -2.72
CA ALA A 110 -3.11 6.60 -1.95
C ALA A 110 -3.32 5.12 -2.28
N VAL A 111 -4.57 4.67 -2.32
CA VAL A 111 -4.93 3.28 -2.69
C VAL A 111 -4.46 2.95 -4.12
N ASN A 112 -4.67 3.86 -5.07
CA ASN A 112 -4.24 3.66 -6.45
C ASN A 112 -2.71 3.62 -6.57
N ALA A 113 -1.99 4.42 -5.79
CA ALA A 113 -0.53 4.36 -5.76
C ALA A 113 -0.02 2.98 -5.26
N LEU A 114 -0.68 2.38 -4.25
CA LEU A 114 -0.37 1.02 -3.81
C LEU A 114 -0.68 -0.02 -4.89
N ALA A 115 -1.80 0.13 -5.60
CA ALA A 115 -2.18 -0.77 -6.67
C ALA A 115 -1.19 -0.69 -7.85
N GLU A 116 -0.73 0.52 -8.20
CA GLU A 116 0.34 0.74 -9.18
C GLU A 116 1.67 0.12 -8.73
N ALA A 117 2.01 0.19 -7.43
CA ALA A 117 3.18 -0.48 -6.89
C ALA A 117 3.05 -2.02 -6.99
N HIS A 118 1.88 -2.57 -6.70
CA HIS A 118 1.60 -3.99 -6.80
C HIS A 118 1.75 -4.48 -8.23
N ALA A 119 1.17 -3.78 -9.22
CA ALA A 119 1.29 -4.13 -10.63
C ALA A 119 2.75 -4.22 -11.14
N ILE A 120 3.69 -3.50 -10.51
CA ILE A 120 5.11 -3.55 -10.87
C ILE A 120 5.79 -4.82 -10.34
N ILE A 121 5.48 -5.21 -9.10
CA ILE A 121 6.13 -6.30 -8.35
C ILE A 121 5.43 -7.65 -8.53
N ALA A 122 4.13 -7.65 -8.84
CA ALA A 122 3.28 -8.84 -8.85
C ALA A 122 3.88 -9.97 -9.68
N ALA A 123 3.91 -11.16 -9.07
CA ALA A 123 4.55 -12.31 -9.70
C ALA A 123 3.70 -12.93 -10.84
N GLU A 124 2.38 -12.82 -10.73
CA GLU A 124 1.42 -13.34 -11.69
C GLU A 124 0.72 -12.20 -12.44
N GLY A 125 0.29 -12.48 -13.68
CA GLY A 125 -0.53 -11.52 -14.44
C GLY A 125 -1.84 -11.24 -13.71
N THR A 126 -2.07 -9.98 -13.38
CA THR A 126 -3.29 -9.54 -12.70
C THR A 126 -4.45 -9.59 -13.69
N VAL A 127 -5.54 -10.28 -13.35
CA VAL A 127 -6.74 -10.28 -14.18
C VAL A 127 -7.56 -9.04 -13.84
N VAL A 128 -7.51 -8.03 -14.70
CA VAL A 128 -8.35 -6.83 -14.63
C VAL A 128 -9.37 -6.93 -15.76
N ASP A 129 -10.67 -6.86 -15.43
CA ASP A 129 -11.78 -6.93 -16.41
C ASP A 129 -11.81 -8.20 -17.31
N GLY A 130 -11.39 -9.34 -16.79
CA GLY A 130 -11.37 -10.60 -17.56
C GLY A 130 -10.32 -10.65 -18.67
N ASN A 131 -9.48 -9.62 -18.76
CA ASN A 131 -8.22 -9.64 -19.49
C ASN A 131 -7.11 -9.96 -18.49
N SER A 132 -6.21 -10.89 -18.81
CA SER A 132 -4.94 -10.96 -18.09
C SER A 132 -4.14 -9.73 -18.50
N GLU A 133 -4.06 -8.71 -17.64
CA GLU A 133 -2.96 -7.77 -17.73
C GLU A 133 -1.69 -8.54 -17.35
N GLY A 134 -0.62 -8.28 -18.10
CA GLY A 134 0.56 -9.14 -18.16
C GLY A 134 1.19 -9.39 -16.79
N THR A 135 1.96 -10.49 -16.72
CA THR A 135 2.99 -10.73 -15.70
C THR A 135 3.65 -9.41 -15.30
N GLY A 136 3.77 -9.13 -14.00
CA GLY A 136 4.32 -7.86 -13.51
C GLY A 136 5.65 -7.52 -14.18
N THR A 137 5.94 -6.23 -14.35
CA THR A 137 7.07 -5.77 -15.18
C THR A 137 8.42 -6.34 -14.72
N ILE A 138 8.58 -6.57 -13.42
CA ILE A 138 9.78 -7.19 -12.83
C ILE A 138 9.86 -8.68 -13.15
N ASN A 139 8.73 -9.39 -13.17
CA ASN A 139 8.73 -10.84 -13.44
C ASN A 139 9.09 -11.18 -14.88
N ILE A 140 8.74 -10.33 -15.85
CA ILE A 140 9.21 -10.47 -17.24
C ILE A 140 10.74 -10.42 -17.29
N GLU A 141 11.36 -9.50 -16.56
CA GLU A 141 12.83 -9.39 -16.49
C GLU A 141 13.45 -10.57 -15.72
N PHE A 142 12.74 -11.16 -14.74
CA PHE A 142 13.19 -12.36 -14.04
C PHE A 142 13.15 -13.61 -14.93
N GLU A 143 12.13 -13.75 -15.78
CA GLU A 143 12.07 -14.82 -16.78
C GLU A 143 13.23 -14.71 -17.77
N ASP A 144 13.53 -13.50 -18.24
CA ASP A 144 14.69 -13.23 -19.11
C ASP A 144 16.02 -13.55 -18.41
N LEU A 145 16.17 -13.16 -17.14
CA LEU A 145 17.34 -13.49 -16.33
C LEU A 145 17.51 -15.02 -16.18
N ALA A 146 16.44 -15.72 -15.81
CA ALA A 146 16.44 -17.16 -15.63
C ALA A 146 16.75 -17.88 -16.95
N ALA A 147 16.23 -17.38 -18.08
CA ALA A 147 16.49 -17.94 -19.41
C ALA A 147 17.97 -17.83 -19.80
N ILE A 148 18.62 -16.69 -19.55
CA ILE A 148 20.05 -16.52 -19.83
C ILE A 148 20.88 -17.41 -18.92
N VAL A 149 20.57 -17.42 -17.62
CA VAL A 149 21.38 -18.12 -16.62
C VAL A 149 21.20 -19.63 -16.70
N ASN A 150 20.04 -20.15 -17.13
CA ASN A 150 19.79 -21.60 -17.23
C ASN A 150 20.12 -22.18 -18.62
N GLU A 151 20.65 -21.39 -19.55
CA GLU A 151 21.06 -21.89 -20.86
C GLU A 151 22.19 -22.92 -20.71
N HIS A 152 22.13 -24.02 -21.49
CA HIS A 152 23.08 -25.15 -21.41
C HIS A 152 24.56 -24.78 -21.57
N HIS A 153 24.83 -23.59 -22.11
CA HIS A 153 26.18 -23.11 -22.40
C HIS A 153 26.71 -22.16 -21.33
N VAL A 154 25.98 -21.88 -20.25
CA VAL A 154 26.44 -21.04 -19.11
C VAL A 154 26.77 -21.96 -17.93
N SER A 155 28.06 -22.22 -17.69
CA SER A 155 28.52 -23.16 -16.65
C SER A 155 29.79 -22.66 -15.95
N GLY A 156 30.01 -23.12 -14.71
CA GLY A 156 31.18 -22.79 -13.90
C GLY A 156 30.81 -22.24 -12.52
N GLY A 157 31.77 -22.28 -11.58
CA GLY A 157 31.53 -21.93 -10.17
C GLY A 157 30.97 -20.52 -9.95
N LEU A 158 31.34 -19.55 -10.79
CA LEU A 158 30.78 -18.19 -10.80
C LEU A 158 29.25 -18.19 -10.99
N PHE A 159 28.78 -18.86 -12.04
CA PHE A 159 27.35 -18.90 -12.37
C PHE A 159 26.56 -19.78 -11.41
N ASP A 160 27.16 -20.84 -10.87
CA ASP A 160 26.54 -21.64 -9.81
C ASP A 160 26.34 -20.84 -8.52
N ALA A 161 27.34 -20.04 -8.12
CA ALA A 161 27.23 -19.13 -6.99
C ALA A 161 26.18 -18.05 -7.25
N PHE A 162 26.16 -17.45 -8.45
CA PHE A 162 25.16 -16.46 -8.84
C PHE A 162 23.72 -17.03 -8.79
N ARG A 163 23.52 -18.25 -9.32
CA ARG A 163 22.21 -18.94 -9.23
C ARG A 163 21.78 -19.14 -7.78
N LYS A 164 22.66 -19.73 -6.97
CA LYS A 164 22.35 -20.14 -5.60
C LYS A 164 22.13 -18.95 -4.66
N ASN A 165 22.97 -17.93 -4.77
CA ASN A 165 23.02 -16.85 -3.80
C ASN A 165 22.11 -15.68 -4.17
N PHE A 166 21.79 -15.51 -5.45
CA PHE A 166 20.96 -14.41 -5.96
C PHE A 166 19.70 -14.91 -6.67
N LEU A 167 19.82 -15.62 -7.80
CA LEU A 167 18.66 -15.96 -8.65
C LEU A 167 17.57 -16.72 -7.90
N PHE A 168 17.91 -17.76 -7.15
CA PHE A 168 16.92 -18.56 -6.42
C PHE A 168 16.26 -17.81 -5.27
N LYS A 169 16.92 -16.78 -4.71
CA LYS A 169 16.35 -15.97 -3.63
C LYS A 169 15.51 -14.82 -4.14
N LEU A 170 15.78 -14.36 -5.37
CA LEU A 170 15.14 -13.18 -5.96
C LEU A 170 13.63 -13.35 -6.09
N ASP A 171 13.18 -14.53 -6.53
CA ASP A 171 11.75 -14.87 -6.67
C ASP A 171 11.06 -14.98 -5.30
N ASP A 172 11.72 -15.57 -4.31
CA ASP A 172 11.20 -15.68 -2.94
C ASP A 172 11.05 -14.31 -2.27
N VAL A 173 12.09 -13.45 -2.35
CA VAL A 173 12.09 -12.11 -1.73
C VAL A 173 11.05 -11.21 -2.40
N THR A 174 11.15 -11.10 -3.73
CA THR A 174 10.04 -11.15 -4.69
C THR A 174 8.61 -11.20 -4.14
N GLY A 175 8.10 -12.43 -4.11
CA GLY A 175 6.75 -12.75 -3.67
C GLY A 175 6.50 -12.45 -2.18
N ASN A 176 7.52 -12.47 -1.32
CA ASN A 176 7.35 -12.08 0.08
C ASN A 176 7.04 -10.58 0.22
N ILE A 177 7.71 -9.71 -0.55
CA ILE A 177 7.40 -8.27 -0.59
C ILE A 177 6.02 -8.04 -1.19
N ASP A 178 5.68 -8.74 -2.28
CA ASP A 178 4.35 -8.64 -2.90
C ASP A 178 3.23 -9.02 -1.93
N ALA A 179 3.42 -10.10 -1.15
CA ALA A 179 2.46 -10.52 -0.13
C ALA A 179 2.27 -9.47 0.99
N LEU A 180 3.33 -8.75 1.37
CA LEU A 180 3.20 -7.62 2.31
C LEU A 180 2.47 -6.44 1.68
N LEU A 181 2.75 -6.14 0.41
CA LEU A 181 2.10 -5.07 -0.33
C LEU A 181 0.59 -5.32 -0.50
N ILE A 182 0.19 -6.56 -0.80
CA ILE A 182 -1.23 -6.97 -0.84
C ILE A 182 -1.92 -6.70 0.51
N LYS A 183 -1.24 -6.96 1.64
CA LYS A 183 -1.82 -6.71 2.96
C LYS A 183 -1.95 -5.21 3.26
N VAL A 184 -0.91 -4.42 3.00
CA VAL A 184 -0.95 -2.95 3.23
C VAL A 184 -1.95 -2.27 2.28
N GLY A 185 -1.96 -2.67 1.01
CA GLY A 185 -2.94 -2.21 0.02
C GLY A 185 -4.37 -2.62 0.38
N GLY A 186 -4.56 -3.87 0.81
CA GLY A 186 -5.83 -4.39 1.30
C GLY A 186 -6.36 -3.65 2.53
N ALA A 187 -5.48 -3.31 3.47
CA ALA A 187 -5.79 -2.47 4.62
C ALA A 187 -6.29 -1.08 4.19
N ALA A 188 -5.59 -0.40 3.28
CA ALA A 188 -6.01 0.91 2.77
C ALA A 188 -7.35 0.84 2.03
N CYS A 189 -7.57 -0.19 1.21
CA CYS A 189 -8.86 -0.45 0.55
C CYS A 189 -9.99 -0.70 1.56
N ALA A 190 -9.73 -1.45 2.63
CA ALA A 190 -10.70 -1.72 3.68
C ALA A 190 -11.08 -0.44 4.43
N GLU A 191 -10.12 0.41 4.77
CA GLU A 191 -10.39 1.72 5.38
C GLU A 191 -11.23 2.63 4.47
N LEU A 192 -10.91 2.68 3.16
CA LEU A 192 -11.69 3.44 2.19
C LEU A 192 -13.14 2.92 2.09
N ALA A 193 -13.33 1.60 2.14
CA ALA A 193 -14.67 0.99 2.13
C ALA A 193 -15.47 1.33 3.39
N VAL A 194 -14.84 1.23 4.57
CA VAL A 194 -15.44 1.60 5.86
C VAL A 194 -15.86 3.07 5.87
N TRP A 195 -14.98 3.96 5.40
CA TRP A 195 -15.27 5.39 5.27
C TRP A 195 -16.48 5.66 4.36
N ALA A 196 -16.54 5.00 3.21
CA ALA A 196 -17.60 5.21 2.23
C ALA A 196 -18.96 4.71 2.75
N GLU A 197 -19.00 3.51 3.35
CA GLU A 197 -20.24 2.93 3.88
C GLU A 197 -20.73 3.66 5.12
N GLN A 198 -19.83 4.19 5.93
CA GLN A 198 -20.19 5.08 7.02
C GLN A 198 -20.91 6.33 6.50
N LYS A 199 -20.42 6.96 5.43
CA LYS A 199 -21.08 8.12 4.83
C LYS A 199 -22.43 7.76 4.20
N CYS A 200 -22.53 6.60 3.54
CA CYS A 200 -23.80 6.11 3.02
C CYS A 200 -24.83 5.89 4.15
N THR A 201 -24.39 5.22 5.22
CA THR A 201 -25.20 5.00 6.42
C THR A 201 -25.66 6.32 7.02
N ALA A 202 -24.78 7.31 7.06
CA ALA A 202 -25.10 8.64 7.56
C ALA A 202 -26.20 9.33 6.74
N VAL A 203 -26.13 9.25 5.41
CA VAL A 203 -27.18 9.76 4.51
C VAL A 203 -28.51 9.06 4.77
N LEU A 204 -28.53 7.73 4.77
CA LEU A 204 -29.77 6.97 4.97
C LEU A 204 -30.40 7.25 6.32
N LEU A 205 -29.62 7.21 7.41
CA LEU A 205 -30.11 7.48 8.75
C LEU A 205 -30.63 8.93 8.86
N PHE A 206 -29.95 9.90 8.24
CA PHE A 206 -30.39 11.30 8.23
C PHE A 206 -31.73 11.45 7.50
N GLU A 207 -31.84 10.91 6.30
CA GLU A 207 -33.03 11.03 5.46
C GLU A 207 -34.24 10.32 6.07
N ASP A 208 -34.08 9.09 6.56
CA ASP A 208 -35.15 8.31 7.19
C ASP A 208 -35.60 8.97 8.50
N SER A 209 -34.67 9.39 9.35
CA SER A 209 -35.03 10.06 10.60
C SER A 209 -35.68 11.43 10.36
N LEU A 210 -35.23 12.19 9.36
CA LEU A 210 -35.90 13.43 8.95
C LEU A 210 -37.33 13.16 8.48
N ALA A 211 -37.55 12.13 7.65
CA ALA A 211 -38.87 11.75 7.19
C ALA A 211 -39.78 11.34 8.36
N LYS A 212 -39.26 10.56 9.32
CA LYS A 212 -39.97 10.17 10.54
C LYS A 212 -40.32 11.38 11.42
N LEU A 213 -39.40 12.30 11.64
CA LEU A 213 -39.64 13.53 12.41
C LEU A 213 -40.73 14.39 11.76
N LYS A 214 -40.70 14.55 10.43
CA LYS A 214 -41.77 15.24 9.70
C LYS A 214 -43.12 14.54 9.83
N ALA A 215 -43.15 13.22 9.77
CA ALA A 215 -44.36 12.43 9.93
C ALA A 215 -44.91 12.47 11.36
N ALA A 216 -44.02 12.51 12.36
CA ALA A 216 -44.38 12.63 13.78
C ALA A 216 -45.19 13.91 14.06
N ARG A 217 -44.90 15.01 13.36
CA ARG A 217 -45.67 16.27 13.44
C ARG A 217 -47.17 16.07 13.17
N THR A 218 -47.51 15.18 12.25
CA THR A 218 -48.90 14.89 11.84
C THR A 218 -49.44 13.58 12.39
N SER A 219 -48.70 12.92 13.28
CA SER A 219 -49.01 11.58 13.80
C SER A 219 -49.19 10.54 12.67
N SER A 220 -48.51 10.75 11.53
CA SER A 220 -48.46 9.82 10.41
C SER A 220 -47.24 8.92 10.51
N SER A 221 -47.23 7.82 9.75
CA SER A 221 -46.03 6.99 9.59
C SER A 221 -45.23 7.42 8.36
N ALA A 222 -43.91 7.21 8.43
CA ALA A 222 -43.00 7.19 7.29
C ALA A 222 -42.29 5.83 7.28
N SER A 223 -41.74 5.40 6.14
CA SER A 223 -40.92 4.19 6.06
C SER A 223 -39.60 4.35 6.83
N TRP A 224 -38.98 3.24 7.19
CA TRP A 224 -37.66 3.18 7.81
C TRP A 224 -36.88 2.02 7.19
N GLU A 225 -35.81 2.33 6.46
CA GLU A 225 -35.02 1.34 5.72
C GLU A 225 -33.52 1.46 6.03
N THR A 226 -33.19 1.99 7.20
CA THR A 226 -31.81 2.16 7.63
C THR A 226 -31.21 0.86 8.16
N PHE A 227 -30.07 0.46 7.60
CA PHE A 227 -29.27 -0.68 8.04
C PHE A 227 -27.78 -0.36 7.92
N PHE A 228 -26.95 -1.10 8.65
CA PHE A 228 -25.50 -1.01 8.60
C PHE A 228 -24.91 -2.19 7.82
N LYS A 229 -23.87 -1.92 7.03
CA LYS A 229 -22.98 -2.95 6.45
C LYS A 229 -21.60 -2.74 7.05
N ILE A 230 -21.24 -3.47 8.11
CA ILE A 230 -19.96 -3.24 8.79
C ILE A 230 -19.11 -4.51 8.89
N ALA A 231 -19.71 -5.69 8.94
CA ALA A 231 -18.92 -6.92 9.03
C ALA A 231 -18.26 -7.30 7.70
N GLY A 232 -16.94 -7.54 7.72
CA GLY A 232 -16.22 -8.21 6.62
C GLY A 232 -15.46 -7.27 5.67
N TRP A 233 -15.19 -6.02 6.08
CA TRP A 233 -14.52 -5.05 5.22
C TRP A 233 -13.05 -5.35 4.99
N ALA A 234 -12.33 -5.92 5.97
CA ALA A 234 -10.92 -6.31 5.80
C ALA A 234 -10.73 -7.33 4.66
N VAL A 235 -11.58 -8.37 4.62
CA VAL A 235 -11.55 -9.40 3.56
C VAL A 235 -11.96 -8.81 2.21
N ALA A 236 -12.96 -7.93 2.19
CA ALA A 236 -13.36 -7.23 0.98
C ALA A 236 -12.29 -6.27 0.45
N GLY A 237 -11.57 -5.59 1.33
CA GLY A 237 -10.50 -4.67 1.00
C GLY A 237 -9.33 -5.37 0.31
N GLY A 238 -8.88 -6.51 0.84
CA GLY A 238 -7.81 -7.31 0.23
C GLY A 238 -8.17 -7.81 -1.18
N ALA A 239 -9.37 -8.35 -1.36
CA ALA A 239 -9.82 -8.81 -2.68
C ALA A 239 -10.01 -7.64 -3.67
N ALA A 240 -10.58 -6.53 -3.22
CA ALA A 240 -10.78 -5.33 -4.04
C ALA A 240 -9.45 -4.68 -4.45
N PHE A 241 -8.44 -4.71 -3.58
CA PHE A 241 -7.10 -4.25 -3.88
C PHE A 241 -6.51 -4.98 -5.09
N ILE A 242 -6.54 -6.32 -5.06
CA ILE A 242 -6.05 -7.18 -6.14
C ILE A 242 -6.84 -6.94 -7.44
N SER A 243 -8.16 -6.73 -7.36
CA SER A 243 -9.03 -6.63 -8.54
C SER A 243 -9.13 -5.24 -9.18
N GLY A 244 -8.40 -4.23 -8.70
CA GLY A 244 -8.42 -2.90 -9.32
C GLY A 244 -8.41 -1.69 -8.38
N GLY A 245 -7.94 -1.84 -7.14
CA GLY A 245 -7.71 -0.71 -6.23
C GLY A 245 -8.97 0.07 -5.86
N ALA A 246 -8.87 1.41 -5.80
CA ALA A 246 -9.93 2.25 -5.26
C ALA A 246 -11.23 2.20 -6.08
N ALA A 247 -11.10 2.06 -7.41
CA ALA A 247 -12.23 1.96 -8.31
C ALA A 247 -13.08 0.71 -8.04
N ALA A 248 -12.44 -0.44 -7.73
CA ALA A 248 -13.13 -1.68 -7.38
C ALA A 248 -13.79 -1.63 -5.98
N VAL A 249 -13.24 -0.81 -5.06
CA VAL A 249 -13.83 -0.56 -3.74
C VAL A 249 -15.08 0.32 -3.85
N LEU A 250 -15.05 1.35 -4.70
CA LEU A 250 -16.06 2.42 -4.77
C LEU A 250 -17.09 2.27 -5.91
N GLY A 251 -16.84 1.41 -6.91
CA GLY A 251 -17.77 1.02 -7.99
C GLY A 251 -17.72 -0.51 -8.20
N VAL A 252 -18.70 -1.23 -8.74
CA VAL A 252 -19.92 -0.93 -9.54
C VAL A 252 -20.96 -1.99 -9.14
N ALA A 253 -22.25 -1.66 -9.20
CA ALA A 253 -23.41 -2.50 -8.88
C ALA A 253 -23.50 -3.92 -9.51
N SER A 254 -22.50 -4.45 -10.24
CA SER A 254 -22.51 -5.81 -10.78
C SER A 254 -21.15 -6.21 -11.40
N VAL A 255 -20.07 -6.25 -10.63
CA VAL A 255 -18.90 -7.06 -11.01
C VAL A 255 -18.75 -8.15 -9.97
N GLY A 256 -18.95 -9.39 -10.40
CA GLY A 256 -18.95 -10.59 -9.58
C GLY A 256 -17.58 -10.97 -9.03
N VAL A 257 -16.94 -10.08 -8.28
CA VAL A 257 -15.94 -10.50 -7.30
C VAL A 257 -16.73 -11.02 -6.11
N ALA A 258 -16.91 -12.34 -6.08
CA ALA A 258 -17.41 -13.06 -4.93
C ALA A 258 -16.39 -12.94 -3.79
N VAL A 259 -16.30 -11.76 -3.17
CA VAL A 259 -15.65 -11.67 -1.87
C VAL A 259 -16.61 -12.36 -0.90
N GLY A 260 -16.34 -13.63 -0.62
CA GLY A 260 -17.12 -14.51 0.25
C GLY A 260 -17.13 -14.11 1.73
N ALA A 261 -17.00 -12.83 2.05
CA ALA A 261 -17.35 -12.34 3.37
C ALA A 261 -18.87 -12.16 3.40
N ASP A 262 -19.55 -12.93 4.26
CA ASP A 262 -20.95 -12.68 4.60
C ASP A 262 -21.06 -11.27 5.21
N VAL A 263 -21.23 -10.25 4.38
CA VAL A 263 -21.51 -8.89 4.82
C VAL A 263 -22.92 -8.90 5.40
N THR A 264 -23.01 -9.17 6.70
CA THR A 264 -24.28 -9.16 7.42
C THR A 264 -24.81 -7.74 7.50
N LYS A 265 -26.01 -7.53 6.96
CA LYS A 265 -26.74 -6.28 7.15
C LYS A 265 -27.33 -6.29 8.57
N THR A 266 -26.89 -5.37 9.41
CA THR A 266 -27.52 -5.15 10.72
C THR A 266 -28.62 -4.11 10.54
N SER A 267 -29.87 -4.53 10.62
CA SER A 267 -31.00 -3.61 10.56
C SER A 267 -31.02 -2.71 11.80
N VAL A 268 -31.19 -1.40 11.61
CA VAL A 268 -31.46 -0.51 12.74
C VAL A 268 -32.94 -0.64 13.09
N PRO A 269 -33.30 -0.93 14.35
CA PRO A 269 -34.71 -1.06 14.73
C PRO A 269 -35.52 0.18 14.36
N GLU A 270 -36.69 -0.02 13.75
CA GLU A 270 -37.58 1.08 13.42
C GLU A 270 -38.07 1.78 14.70
N PRO A 271 -37.95 3.13 14.79
CA PRO A 271 -38.46 3.87 15.93
C PRO A 271 -40.00 3.96 15.91
N ALA A 272 -40.59 4.17 17.09
CA ALA A 272 -41.98 4.62 17.18
C ALA A 272 -42.15 6.02 16.55
N THR A 273 -43.39 6.47 16.39
CA THR A 273 -43.73 7.73 15.72
C THR A 273 -43.50 8.99 16.56
N GLU A 274 -42.93 8.85 17.76
CA GLU A 274 -42.75 9.93 18.74
C GLU A 274 -41.32 10.48 18.72
N TYR A 275 -41.19 11.78 18.98
CA TYR A 275 -39.90 12.48 18.99
C TYR A 275 -38.80 11.75 19.76
N GLU A 276 -39.06 11.36 21.01
CA GLU A 276 -38.03 10.74 21.85
C GLU A 276 -37.60 9.37 21.34
N SER A 277 -38.52 8.57 20.81
CA SER A 277 -38.19 7.28 20.21
C SER A 277 -37.35 7.44 18.95
N ILE A 278 -37.66 8.42 18.10
CA ILE A 278 -36.90 8.67 16.87
C ILE A 278 -35.47 9.13 17.21
N MET A 279 -35.33 10.13 18.08
CA MET A 279 -34.03 10.68 18.44
C MET A 279 -33.14 9.66 19.16
N SER A 280 -33.69 8.90 20.11
CA SER A 280 -32.92 7.87 20.82
C SER A 280 -32.49 6.71 19.91
N THR A 281 -33.33 6.29 18.94
CA THR A 281 -32.93 5.32 17.93
C THR A 281 -31.76 5.82 17.10
N VAL A 282 -31.79 7.08 16.62
CA VAL A 282 -30.68 7.68 15.86
C VAL A 282 -29.39 7.75 16.68
N GLU A 283 -29.48 8.15 17.95
CA GLU A 283 -28.33 8.20 18.87
C GLU A 283 -27.71 6.83 19.12
N ASN A 284 -28.55 5.80 19.31
CA ASN A 284 -28.08 4.44 19.52
C ASN A 284 -27.49 3.85 18.23
N ALA A 285 -28.14 4.07 17.10
CA ALA A 285 -27.64 3.69 15.78
C ALA A 285 -26.24 4.29 15.53
N LYS A 286 -26.04 5.57 15.85
CA LYS A 286 -24.71 6.21 15.80
C LYS A 286 -23.69 5.51 16.70
N LYS A 287 -24.03 5.20 17.95
CA LYS A 287 -23.12 4.52 18.89
C LYS A 287 -22.73 3.13 18.40
N ASP A 288 -23.69 2.39 17.85
CA ASP A 288 -23.46 1.03 17.36
C ASP A 288 -22.61 1.03 16.07
N LEU A 289 -22.87 1.97 15.15
CA LEU A 289 -22.02 2.19 13.97
C LEU A 289 -20.58 2.49 14.38
N VAL A 290 -20.36 3.38 15.34
CA VAL A 290 -19.01 3.73 15.83
C VAL A 290 -18.30 2.51 16.39
N LYS A 291 -18.95 1.72 17.27
CA LYS A 291 -18.33 0.51 17.85
C LYS A 291 -17.96 -0.53 16.79
N ALA A 292 -18.84 -0.72 15.81
CA ALA A 292 -18.59 -1.69 14.76
C ALA A 292 -17.45 -1.23 13.83
N ILE A 293 -17.35 0.07 13.53
CA ILE A 293 -16.21 0.65 12.82
C ILE A 293 -14.91 0.48 13.62
N ASP A 294 -14.93 0.78 14.92
CA ASP A 294 -13.75 0.62 15.79
C ASP A 294 -13.27 -0.84 15.81
N THR A 295 -14.20 -1.80 15.75
CA THR A 295 -13.88 -3.24 15.70
C THR A 295 -13.18 -3.63 14.40
N GLU A 296 -13.67 -3.18 13.25
CA GLU A 296 -13.04 -3.46 11.95
C GLU A 296 -11.68 -2.77 11.82
N LEU A 297 -11.56 -1.52 12.29
CA LEU A 297 -10.29 -0.78 12.25
C LEU A 297 -9.24 -1.36 13.21
N ALA A 298 -9.66 -1.98 14.31
CA ALA A 298 -8.74 -2.71 15.19
C ALA A 298 -8.13 -3.92 14.46
N ALA A 299 -8.92 -4.68 13.71
CA ALA A 299 -8.41 -5.80 12.92
C ALA A 299 -7.43 -5.35 11.83
N ILE A 300 -7.76 -4.28 11.11
CA ILE A 300 -6.87 -3.68 10.08
C ILE A 300 -5.56 -3.19 10.72
N ARG A 301 -5.65 -2.56 11.89
CA ARG A 301 -4.49 -2.11 12.66
C ARG A 301 -3.60 -3.27 13.06
N ASP A 302 -4.18 -4.34 13.60
CA ASP A 302 -3.42 -5.51 14.07
C ASP A 302 -2.65 -6.17 12.91
N ASP A 303 -3.27 -6.26 11.73
CA ASP A 303 -2.59 -6.74 10.52
C ASP A 303 -1.41 -5.84 10.11
N CYS A 304 -1.59 -4.51 10.13
CA CYS A 304 -0.49 -3.57 9.83
C CYS A 304 0.63 -3.62 10.88
N MET A 305 0.28 -3.76 12.16
CA MET A 305 1.27 -3.91 13.24
C MET A 305 2.07 -5.20 13.07
N ALA A 306 1.43 -6.31 12.72
CA ALA A 306 2.13 -7.56 12.46
C ALA A 306 3.14 -7.45 11.30
N ILE A 307 2.89 -6.57 10.32
CA ILE A 307 3.84 -6.24 9.26
C ILE A 307 4.98 -5.37 9.80
N ALA A 308 4.67 -4.30 10.53
CA ALA A 308 5.69 -3.42 11.11
C ALA A 308 6.67 -4.21 12.02
N ASP A 309 6.15 -5.16 12.81
CA ASP A 309 6.94 -6.03 13.70
C ASP A 309 7.91 -6.96 12.93
N ILE A 310 7.73 -7.18 11.62
CA ILE A 310 8.72 -7.90 10.79
C ILE A 310 10.07 -7.15 10.82
N GLY A 311 10.04 -5.82 10.84
CA GLY A 311 11.23 -5.00 11.01
C GLY A 311 11.99 -5.33 12.29
N ASP A 312 11.29 -5.69 13.37
CA ASP A 312 11.87 -5.87 14.71
C ASP A 312 12.19 -7.34 15.08
N THR A 313 11.65 -8.32 14.36
CA THR A 313 11.68 -9.75 14.75
C THR A 313 13.00 -10.51 14.51
N GLY A 314 14.13 -9.79 14.46
CA GLY A 314 15.46 -10.40 14.42
C GLY A 314 15.87 -10.99 13.05
N PRO A 315 17.11 -11.48 12.92
CA PRO A 315 17.75 -11.73 11.61
C PRO A 315 17.06 -12.82 10.77
N ASN A 316 16.52 -13.88 11.39
CA ASN A 316 15.88 -14.99 10.66
C ASN A 316 14.59 -14.58 9.93
N THR A 317 13.85 -13.59 10.45
CA THR A 317 12.64 -13.08 9.79
C THR A 317 13.02 -12.12 8.66
N ARG A 318 14.04 -11.28 8.88
CA ARG A 318 14.55 -10.34 7.87
C ARG A 318 15.16 -11.05 6.65
N ALA A 319 15.78 -12.21 6.85
CA ALA A 319 16.36 -13.03 5.77
C ALA A 319 15.34 -13.50 4.72
N LYS A 320 14.03 -13.42 4.99
CA LYS A 320 12.98 -13.73 4.00
C LYS A 320 12.71 -12.58 3.02
N TYR A 321 13.16 -11.37 3.36
CA TYR A 321 12.87 -10.13 2.64
C TYR A 321 14.15 -9.44 2.12
N GLN A 322 15.31 -10.09 2.26
CA GLN A 322 16.62 -9.58 1.86
C GLN A 322 17.42 -10.70 1.20
N ILE A 323 18.15 -10.40 0.13
CA ILE A 323 18.99 -11.41 -0.55
C ILE A 323 20.31 -11.60 0.22
N ASP A 324 20.88 -10.50 0.71
CA ASP A 324 22.05 -10.47 1.58
C ASP A 324 21.66 -10.31 3.05
N ASP A 325 22.12 -11.20 3.95
CA ASP A 325 21.90 -11.07 5.39
C ASP A 325 22.96 -10.11 5.99
N PRO A 326 22.58 -8.94 6.54
CA PRO A 326 23.52 -8.03 7.20
C PRO A 326 24.13 -8.61 8.50
N GLY A 327 23.61 -9.74 9.00
CA GLY A 327 24.05 -10.41 10.22
C GLY A 327 25.24 -11.36 10.08
N THR A 328 25.59 -11.81 8.88
CA THR A 328 26.80 -12.61 8.68
C THR A 328 28.01 -11.67 8.63
N LYS A 329 28.82 -11.72 9.69
CA LYS A 329 30.11 -11.01 9.87
C LYS A 329 31.17 -11.32 8.82
N GLU A 330 30.85 -12.17 7.86
CA GLU A 330 31.62 -12.37 6.66
C GLU A 330 30.92 -11.59 5.56
N ARG A 331 31.63 -10.62 5.00
CA ARG A 331 31.39 -10.05 3.67
C ARG A 331 31.58 -11.15 2.58
N GLU A 332 31.07 -12.34 2.83
CA GLU A 332 31.00 -13.50 1.94
C GLU A 332 29.74 -13.49 1.06
N GLY A 333 28.87 -12.47 1.21
CA GLY A 333 27.83 -12.11 0.24
C GLY A 333 28.38 -11.36 -0.99
N GLY A 334 29.67 -10.99 -0.97
CA GLY A 334 30.39 -10.78 -2.21
C GLY A 334 30.51 -12.12 -2.92
N LEU A 335 30.61 -12.10 -4.24
CA LEU A 335 31.04 -13.28 -4.98
C LEU A 335 32.52 -13.55 -4.64
N THR A 336 32.80 -14.00 -3.41
CA THR A 336 34.13 -14.28 -2.90
C THR A 336 34.56 -15.60 -3.50
N ILE A 337 35.24 -15.51 -4.65
CA ILE A 337 36.01 -16.61 -5.23
C ILE A 337 37.19 -16.83 -4.27
N THR A 338 36.96 -17.61 -3.21
CA THR A 338 37.97 -17.88 -2.17
C THR A 338 38.99 -18.92 -2.60
N ASP A 339 38.79 -19.59 -3.74
CA ASP A 339 39.70 -20.62 -4.20
C ASP A 339 39.79 -20.68 -5.73
N GLY A 340 41.00 -20.46 -6.27
CA GLY A 340 41.27 -20.55 -7.72
C GLY A 340 41.03 -21.95 -8.29
N SER A 341 40.77 -22.94 -7.44
CA SER A 341 40.37 -24.31 -7.80
C SER A 341 38.93 -24.41 -8.32
N GLN A 342 38.02 -23.49 -7.98
CA GLN A 342 36.62 -23.50 -8.45
C GLN A 342 36.44 -22.93 -9.88
N LEU A 343 37.49 -22.30 -10.41
CA LEU A 343 37.58 -21.82 -11.79
C LEU A 343 37.91 -22.94 -12.79
N ALA A 344 38.30 -24.12 -12.31
CA ALA A 344 38.83 -25.20 -13.15
C ALA A 344 37.74 -26.13 -13.74
N ALA A 345 36.47 -25.94 -13.41
CA ALA A 345 35.37 -26.75 -13.94
C ALA A 345 34.72 -26.07 -15.15
N GLY A 346 35.07 -26.55 -16.36
CA GLY A 346 34.35 -26.34 -17.62
C GLY A 346 33.56 -25.03 -17.73
N ILE A 347 34.27 -23.90 -17.80
CA ILE A 347 33.65 -22.59 -18.02
C ILE A 347 33.26 -22.49 -19.48
N SER A 348 31.97 -22.39 -19.74
CA SER A 348 31.40 -22.05 -21.03
C SER A 348 30.41 -20.93 -20.78
N PHE A 349 30.39 -19.90 -21.62
CA PHE A 349 29.31 -18.91 -21.71
C PHE A 349 29.45 -18.06 -22.98
N ASP A 350 28.33 -17.52 -23.45
CA ASP A 350 28.32 -16.48 -24.48
C ASP A 350 28.38 -15.10 -23.80
N LEU A 351 29.52 -14.40 -23.93
CA LEU A 351 29.74 -13.09 -23.32
C LEU A 351 28.71 -12.05 -23.79
N ASN A 352 28.23 -12.10 -25.03
CA ASN A 352 27.23 -11.15 -25.52
C ASN A 352 25.88 -11.37 -24.85
N LYS A 353 25.51 -12.63 -24.56
CA LYS A 353 24.27 -12.93 -23.84
C LYS A 353 24.39 -12.65 -22.35
N VAL A 354 25.46 -13.10 -21.73
CA VAL A 354 25.69 -12.94 -20.29
C VAL A 354 25.87 -11.46 -19.92
N SER A 355 26.53 -10.66 -20.76
CA SER A 355 26.64 -9.21 -20.53
C SER A 355 25.31 -8.47 -20.52
N ARG A 356 24.26 -8.99 -21.18
CA ARG A 356 22.90 -8.43 -21.06
C ARG A 356 22.38 -8.46 -19.63
N ILE A 357 22.84 -9.39 -18.80
CA ILE A 357 22.39 -9.48 -17.39
C ILE A 357 22.70 -8.18 -16.65
N TRP A 358 23.95 -7.71 -16.69
CA TRP A 358 24.35 -6.48 -15.99
C TRP A 358 24.21 -5.21 -16.82
N THR A 359 24.15 -5.29 -18.15
CA THR A 359 24.00 -4.09 -18.99
C THR A 359 22.55 -3.68 -19.24
N SER A 360 21.59 -4.61 -19.14
CA SER A 360 20.17 -4.31 -19.36
C SER A 360 19.23 -4.92 -18.34
N VAL A 361 19.28 -6.24 -18.09
CA VAL A 361 18.22 -6.95 -17.34
C VAL A 361 18.13 -6.47 -15.87
N LEU A 362 19.22 -6.61 -15.11
CA LEU A 362 19.25 -6.16 -13.71
C LEU A 362 19.08 -4.64 -13.56
N PRO A 363 19.68 -3.78 -14.42
CA PRO A 363 19.37 -2.35 -14.43
C PRO A 363 17.88 -2.03 -14.65
N ASN A 364 17.19 -2.75 -15.54
CA ASN A 364 15.76 -2.57 -15.76
C ASN A 364 14.94 -2.97 -14.53
N VAL A 365 15.26 -4.11 -13.90
CA VAL A 365 14.67 -4.51 -12.61
C VAL A 365 14.85 -3.41 -11.56
N ALA A 366 16.06 -2.89 -11.41
CA ALA A 366 16.35 -1.82 -10.44
C ALA A 366 15.57 -0.53 -10.74
N SER A 367 15.34 -0.21 -12.01
CA SER A 367 14.50 0.92 -12.44
C SER A 367 13.02 0.71 -12.11
N SER A 368 12.51 -0.51 -12.33
CA SER A 368 11.14 -0.89 -11.95
C SER A 368 10.95 -0.82 -10.42
N LEU A 369 11.89 -1.35 -9.63
CA LEU A 369 11.87 -1.24 -8.17
C LEU A 369 11.95 0.21 -7.67
N ARG A 370 12.73 1.07 -8.36
CA ARG A 370 12.73 2.52 -8.08
C ARG A 370 11.36 3.14 -8.34
N THR A 371 10.69 2.74 -9.41
CA THR A 371 9.35 3.22 -9.75
C THR A 371 8.34 2.74 -8.71
N CYS A 372 8.39 1.48 -8.30
CA CYS A 372 7.60 0.92 -7.21
C CYS A 372 7.78 1.76 -5.93
N ASN A 373 9.02 2.01 -5.51
CA ASN A 373 9.29 2.86 -4.34
C ASN A 373 8.72 4.28 -4.48
N SER A 374 8.77 4.87 -5.68
CA SER A 374 8.15 6.16 -5.93
C SER A 374 6.63 6.11 -5.81
N GLN A 375 5.99 4.98 -6.10
CA GLN A 375 4.55 4.81 -5.92
C GLN A 375 4.20 4.61 -4.44
N LEU A 376 4.94 3.77 -3.72
CA LEU A 376 4.79 3.60 -2.27
C LEU A 376 4.93 4.94 -1.52
N ALA A 377 5.91 5.79 -1.89
CA ALA A 377 6.07 7.11 -1.30
C ALA A 377 4.88 8.07 -1.58
N LYS A 378 4.13 7.86 -2.67
CA LYS A 378 2.90 8.64 -2.95
C LYS A 378 1.69 8.12 -2.16
N ALA A 379 1.78 6.91 -1.61
CA ALA A 379 0.76 6.31 -0.77
C ALA A 379 0.84 6.78 0.69
N GLU A 380 1.83 7.61 1.05
CA GLU A 380 1.87 8.28 2.35
C GLU A 380 0.55 9.01 2.60
N TYR A 381 -0.06 8.75 3.75
CA TYR A 381 -1.29 9.40 4.13
C TYR A 381 -1.07 10.93 4.22
N PRO A 382 -2.03 11.75 3.74
CA PRO A 382 -2.09 13.13 4.21
C PRO A 382 -2.19 13.11 5.73
N SER A 383 -1.38 13.92 6.40
CA SER A 383 -1.32 14.03 7.86
C SER A 383 -2.74 14.02 8.49
N GLY A 384 -3.15 12.88 9.05
CA GLY A 384 -4.49 12.67 9.61
C GLY A 384 -5.17 11.32 9.30
N GLY A 385 -4.71 10.56 8.30
CA GLY A 385 -5.31 9.26 7.92
C GLY A 385 -6.71 9.38 7.30
N PHE A 386 -7.29 8.27 6.82
CA PHE A 386 -8.73 8.23 6.54
C PHE A 386 -9.47 8.25 7.88
N VAL A 387 -9.79 9.46 8.35
CA VAL A 387 -10.55 9.67 9.58
C VAL A 387 -11.91 9.00 9.47
N CYS A 388 -12.01 7.78 9.99
CA CYS A 388 -13.27 7.12 10.26
C CYS A 388 -13.93 7.79 11.46
N LEU A 389 -15.21 8.13 11.36
CA LEU A 389 -15.90 8.90 12.39
C LEU A 389 -16.04 8.03 13.64
N GLY A 390 -15.27 8.33 14.68
CA GLY A 390 -15.32 7.60 15.95
C GLY A 390 -14.00 7.61 16.71
N LEU A 391 -12.89 7.47 16.00
CA LEU A 391 -11.57 7.40 16.62
C LEU A 391 -11.04 8.80 16.97
N PRO A 392 -10.40 8.98 18.14
CA PRO A 392 -9.78 10.24 18.50
C PRO A 392 -8.81 10.67 17.40
N THR A 393 -9.00 11.89 16.88
CA THR A 393 -7.96 12.57 16.12
C THR A 393 -6.75 12.76 17.03
N GLY A 394 -5.61 12.18 16.68
CA GLY A 394 -4.32 12.55 17.27
C GLY A 394 -3.94 11.82 18.56
N GLY A 395 -3.90 10.49 18.52
CA GLY A 395 -2.99 9.75 19.38
C GLY A 395 -1.92 9.08 18.52
N ASP A 396 -0.69 8.98 19.01
CA ASP A 396 0.41 8.16 18.47
C ASP A 396 0.09 6.64 18.40
N TYR A 397 -1.19 6.28 18.48
CA TYR A 397 -1.75 4.94 18.57
C TYR A 397 -3.06 4.89 17.78
N GLY A 398 -3.01 4.28 16.60
CA GLY A 398 -4.17 4.05 15.72
C GLY A 398 -3.76 3.24 14.49
N ALA A 399 -4.73 2.81 13.67
CA ALA A 399 -4.47 2.11 12.40
C ALA A 399 -3.51 2.90 11.49
N LEU A 400 -3.55 4.24 11.55
CA LEU A 400 -2.65 5.13 10.81
C LEU A 400 -1.16 4.95 11.15
N ALA A 401 -0.79 4.92 12.43
CA ALA A 401 0.62 4.76 12.82
C ALA A 401 1.16 3.36 12.48
N ALA A 402 0.30 2.34 12.62
CA ALA A 402 0.61 0.98 12.20
C ALA A 402 0.78 0.89 10.67
N TYR A 403 -0.10 1.55 9.92
CA TYR A 403 0.00 1.65 8.47
C TYR A 403 1.28 2.37 8.04
N ASP A 404 1.59 3.55 8.59
CA ASP A 404 2.78 4.32 8.23
C ASP A 404 4.05 3.53 8.51
N SER A 405 4.07 2.77 9.61
CA SER A 405 5.18 1.88 9.95
C SER A 405 5.30 0.71 8.96
N ALA A 406 4.19 0.09 8.58
CA ALA A 406 4.15 -0.98 7.59
C ALA A 406 4.56 -0.50 6.19
N LEU A 407 4.08 0.69 5.78
CA LEU A 407 4.45 1.34 4.52
C LEU A 407 5.94 1.73 4.52
N GLY A 408 6.45 2.27 5.63
CA GLY A 408 7.87 2.58 5.81
C GLY A 408 8.75 1.34 5.64
N LEU A 409 8.35 0.22 6.26
CA LEU A 409 9.04 -1.05 6.08
C LEU A 409 9.00 -1.53 4.62
N LEU A 410 7.86 -1.44 3.93
CA LEU A 410 7.75 -1.79 2.51
C LEU A 410 8.70 -0.95 1.64
N ILE A 411 8.76 0.36 1.86
CA ILE A 411 9.67 1.28 1.14
C ILE A 411 11.13 0.87 1.37
N GLU A 412 11.48 0.53 2.62
CA GLU A 412 12.82 0.04 2.96
C GLU A 412 13.14 -1.28 2.26
N LEU A 413 12.25 -2.28 2.33
CA LEU A 413 12.46 -3.60 1.73
C LEU A 413 12.59 -3.53 0.20
N VAL A 414 11.76 -2.75 -0.49
CA VAL A 414 11.90 -2.52 -1.94
C VAL A 414 13.20 -1.76 -2.25
N GLY A 415 13.61 -0.85 -1.37
CA GLY A 415 14.89 -0.14 -1.47
C GLY A 415 16.09 -1.07 -1.35
N LEU A 416 16.04 -2.01 -0.41
CA LEU A 416 17.07 -3.03 -0.18
C LEU A 416 17.13 -4.02 -1.35
N LEU A 417 15.98 -4.54 -1.80
CA LEU A 417 15.94 -5.43 -2.97
C LEU A 417 16.55 -4.77 -4.21
N LYS A 418 16.26 -3.48 -4.44
CA LYS A 418 16.90 -2.72 -5.51
C LYS A 418 18.42 -2.66 -5.33
N GLN A 419 18.90 -2.47 -4.11
CA GLN A 419 20.33 -2.45 -3.82
C GLN A 419 20.97 -3.82 -4.10
N ASP A 420 20.34 -4.91 -3.66
CA ASP A 420 20.79 -6.28 -3.90
C ASP A 420 20.88 -6.59 -5.40
N VAL A 421 19.90 -6.15 -6.19
CA VAL A 421 19.89 -6.27 -7.66
C VAL A 421 21.07 -5.52 -8.30
N ASN A 422 21.38 -4.30 -7.85
CA ASN A 422 22.53 -3.55 -8.36
C ASN A 422 23.86 -4.22 -7.97
N ASN A 423 23.99 -4.65 -6.71
CA ASN A 423 25.18 -5.35 -6.23
C ASN A 423 25.41 -6.65 -7.02
N ALA A 424 24.36 -7.41 -7.31
CA ALA A 424 24.45 -8.62 -8.10
C ALA A 424 24.92 -8.35 -9.55
N ALA A 425 24.47 -7.26 -10.16
CA ALA A 425 24.92 -6.83 -11.48
C ALA A 425 26.42 -6.51 -11.49
N ASP A 426 26.87 -5.68 -10.54
CA ASP A 426 28.27 -5.28 -10.42
C ASP A 426 29.18 -6.48 -10.10
N ASN A 427 28.75 -7.35 -9.19
CA ASN A 427 29.51 -8.56 -8.81
C ASN A 427 29.63 -9.54 -9.98
N LEU A 428 28.56 -9.74 -10.76
CA LEU A 428 28.60 -10.60 -11.94
C LEU A 428 29.51 -10.02 -13.02
N GLU A 429 29.43 -8.70 -13.28
CA GLU A 429 30.32 -8.03 -14.24
C GLU A 429 31.78 -8.19 -13.84
N LEU A 430 32.11 -7.94 -12.57
CA LEU A 430 33.46 -8.08 -12.05
C LEU A 430 33.96 -9.53 -12.18
N GLY A 431 33.13 -10.52 -11.82
CA GLY A 431 33.48 -11.94 -11.95
C GLY A 431 33.74 -12.36 -13.39
N VAL A 432 32.89 -11.95 -14.33
CA VAL A 432 33.08 -12.27 -15.76
C VAL A 432 34.29 -11.55 -16.36
N ARG A 433 34.57 -10.30 -15.96
CA ARG A 433 35.75 -9.57 -16.41
C ARG A 433 37.04 -10.21 -15.89
N ASP A 434 37.07 -10.66 -14.64
CA ASP A 434 38.23 -11.34 -14.06
C ASP A 434 38.52 -12.66 -14.80
N LEU A 435 37.48 -13.45 -15.08
CA LEU A 435 37.58 -14.66 -15.92
C LEU A 435 38.23 -14.38 -17.28
N ASN A 436 37.70 -13.40 -18.01
CA ASN A 436 38.22 -13.05 -19.34
C ASN A 436 39.69 -12.57 -19.28
N ASN A 437 40.07 -11.84 -18.23
CA ASN A 437 41.44 -11.38 -18.05
C ASN A 437 42.40 -12.54 -17.75
N GLN A 438 41.98 -13.50 -16.92
CA GLN A 438 42.75 -14.71 -16.63
C GLN A 438 42.92 -15.61 -17.86
N ASP A 439 41.87 -15.76 -18.66
CA ASP A 439 41.93 -16.51 -19.93
C ASP A 439 42.85 -15.84 -20.95
N ALA A 440 42.78 -14.51 -21.10
CA ALA A 440 43.68 -13.77 -21.99
C ALA A 440 45.16 -13.89 -21.57
N ALA A 441 45.43 -13.84 -20.26
CA ALA A 441 46.78 -14.03 -19.72
C ALA A 441 47.27 -15.47 -19.94
N SER A 442 46.41 -16.46 -19.73
CA SER A 442 46.71 -17.88 -19.94
C SER A 442 46.95 -18.20 -21.41
N GLN A 443 46.14 -17.66 -22.32
CA GLN A 443 46.34 -17.79 -23.76
C GLN A 443 47.66 -17.16 -24.19
N SER A 444 47.98 -15.97 -23.68
CA SER A 444 49.26 -15.31 -23.96
C SER A 444 50.47 -16.14 -23.49
N ALA A 445 50.36 -16.81 -22.33
CA ALA A 445 51.39 -17.70 -21.81
C ALA A 445 51.54 -18.99 -22.64
N LEU A 446 50.43 -19.56 -23.10
CA LEU A 446 50.40 -20.72 -24.01
C LEU A 446 50.97 -20.38 -25.37
N ASP A 447 50.60 -19.24 -25.96
CA ASP A 447 51.16 -18.76 -27.23
C ASP A 447 52.67 -18.53 -27.12
N ALA A 448 53.13 -17.95 -26.00
CA ALA A 448 54.55 -17.79 -25.72
C ALA A 448 55.27 -19.14 -25.54
N LEU A 449 54.63 -20.13 -24.90
CA LEU A 449 55.16 -21.49 -24.81
C LEU A 449 55.23 -22.15 -26.19
N HIS A 450 54.18 -22.03 -26.99
CA HIS A 450 54.11 -22.58 -28.35
C HIS A 450 55.22 -22.01 -29.22
N ARG A 451 55.44 -20.68 -29.19
CA ARG A 451 56.58 -20.04 -29.87
C ARG A 451 57.92 -20.59 -29.40
N ARG A 452 58.13 -20.75 -28.09
CA ARG A 452 59.37 -21.34 -27.55
C ARG A 452 59.59 -22.78 -28.02
N VAL A 453 58.54 -23.59 -28.09
CA VAL A 453 58.62 -24.98 -28.58
C VAL A 453 58.91 -25.00 -30.07
N SER A 454 58.23 -24.16 -30.87
CA SER A 454 58.49 -24.04 -32.30
C SER A 454 59.89 -23.52 -32.63
N ASP A 455 60.44 -22.61 -31.82
CA ASP A 455 61.81 -22.12 -31.96
C ASP A 455 62.85 -23.21 -31.59
N GLN A 456 62.51 -24.12 -30.67
CA GLN A 456 63.36 -25.27 -30.33
C GLN A 456 63.34 -26.37 -31.40
N GLU A 457 62.24 -26.53 -32.14
CA GLU A 457 62.17 -27.47 -33.27
C GLU A 457 63.01 -27.04 -34.49
N GLN A 458 63.39 -25.75 -34.60
CA GLN A 458 64.29 -25.27 -35.65
C GLN A 458 65.78 -25.65 -35.45
N HIS A 459 66.13 -26.22 -34.30
CA HIS A 459 67.46 -26.77 -34.05
C HIS A 459 67.38 -28.29 -33.98
N THR A 460 67.37 -28.94 -35.15
CA THR A 460 67.50 -30.40 -35.17
C THR A 460 68.96 -30.80 -34.97
N PRO A 461 69.26 -31.93 -34.28
CA PRO A 461 70.64 -32.39 -34.06
C PRO A 461 71.41 -32.74 -35.34
N TRP A 462 70.76 -32.69 -36.50
CA TRP A 462 71.28 -33.18 -37.78
C TRP A 462 71.65 -32.04 -38.75
N ASP A 463 71.42 -30.78 -38.38
CA ASP A 463 71.77 -29.61 -39.20
C ASP A 463 73.30 -29.36 -39.30
N GLY A 464 74.13 -30.21 -38.68
CA GLY A 464 75.60 -30.09 -38.65
C GLY A 464 76.41 -31.12 -39.44
N GLN A 465 75.80 -32.05 -40.20
CA GLN A 465 76.57 -33.16 -40.81
C GLN A 465 77.05 -32.98 -42.25
N ASN A 466 76.84 -31.83 -42.89
CA ASN A 466 77.39 -31.56 -44.22
C ASN A 466 78.18 -30.25 -44.24
N ASN A 467 79.45 -30.30 -43.80
CA ASN A 467 80.58 -29.59 -44.41
C ASN A 467 81.82 -29.62 -43.49
N HIS A 468 82.63 -30.68 -43.56
CA HIS A 468 84.05 -30.58 -43.18
C HIS A 468 84.91 -31.50 -44.07
N HIS A 469 85.30 -30.97 -45.24
CA HIS A 469 86.48 -31.41 -45.98
C HIS A 469 87.39 -30.19 -46.21
N HIS A 470 88.61 -30.26 -45.64
CA HIS A 470 89.79 -29.40 -45.91
C HIS A 470 89.62 -27.91 -45.52
N GLN A 471 90.58 -27.18 -44.95
CA GLN A 471 92.05 -27.25 -45.00
C GLN A 471 92.65 -26.44 -43.82
N GLU A 472 93.90 -26.76 -43.44
CA GLU A 472 94.76 -26.09 -42.44
C GLU A 472 95.03 -24.60 -42.71
N GLY A 473 95.34 -23.83 -41.66
CA GLY A 473 96.12 -22.58 -41.78
C GLY A 473 95.86 -21.48 -40.73
N ASP A 474 96.72 -21.43 -39.71
CA ASP A 474 97.33 -20.26 -39.05
C ASP A 474 96.58 -19.27 -38.10
N GLU A 475 97.17 -19.19 -36.91
CA GLU A 475 97.52 -18.02 -36.07
C GLU A 475 96.47 -17.23 -35.24
N VAL A 476 96.45 -17.58 -33.94
CA VAL A 476 96.63 -16.74 -32.72
C VAL A 476 96.31 -15.23 -32.79
N ASN A 477 95.29 -14.78 -32.02
CA ASN A 477 95.42 -13.66 -31.08
C ASN A 477 94.19 -13.47 -30.16
N HIS A 478 94.41 -13.36 -28.84
CA HIS A 478 93.42 -12.93 -27.84
C HIS A 478 93.64 -11.46 -27.44
N PRO A 479 92.56 -10.72 -27.12
CA PRO A 479 92.59 -9.84 -25.94
C PRO A 479 91.33 -9.94 -25.04
N PRO A 480 91.37 -9.41 -23.79
CA PRO A 480 90.62 -9.90 -22.61
C PRO A 480 89.28 -9.17 -22.33
N PRO A 481 88.45 -9.63 -21.37
CA PRO A 481 87.09 -9.12 -21.16
C PRO A 481 87.05 -7.90 -20.20
N PRO A 482 86.08 -6.98 -20.35
CA PRO A 482 85.86 -5.92 -19.37
C PRO A 482 84.97 -6.38 -18.21
N ARG A 483 85.35 -5.95 -16.99
CA ARG A 483 84.67 -6.17 -15.70
C ARG A 483 83.61 -5.07 -15.39
N PRO A 484 82.64 -5.34 -14.49
CA PRO A 484 81.53 -4.43 -14.17
C PRO A 484 81.81 -3.53 -12.94
N PRO A 485 81.05 -2.43 -12.74
CA PRO A 485 80.89 -1.81 -11.42
C PRO A 485 79.43 -1.97 -10.91
N TYR A 486 79.21 -2.74 -9.84
CA TYR A 486 79.19 -2.36 -8.40
C TYR A 486 77.94 -1.58 -7.94
N ARG A 487 77.14 -2.31 -7.14
CA ARG A 487 76.11 -1.85 -6.18
C ARG A 487 76.67 -0.80 -5.20
N TYR A 488 75.80 0.04 -4.64
CA TYR A 488 75.60 0.20 -3.18
C TYR A 488 74.28 0.94 -2.90
N GLY A 489 73.41 0.36 -2.07
CA GLY A 489 72.46 1.12 -1.22
C GLY A 489 73.21 1.74 -0.04
N PRO A 490 72.56 2.43 0.92
CA PRO A 490 72.12 1.68 2.12
C PRO A 490 71.01 2.31 3.01
N ILE A 491 70.58 1.47 3.97
CA ILE A 491 69.89 1.68 5.29
C ILE A 491 68.41 2.07 5.27
#